data_AF-A0A9P5YQ55-F1
#
_entry.id   AF-A0A9P5YQ55-F1
#
_cell.length_a   1.000
_cell.length_b   1.000
_cell.length_c   1.000
_cell.angle_alpha   90.00
_cell.angle_beta   90.00
_cell.angle_gamma   90.00
#
_symmetry.space_group_name_H-M   'P 1'
#
loop_
_entity.id
_entity.type
_entity.pdbx_description
1 polymer ?
#
loop_
_entity_poly.entity_id
_entity_poly.type
_entity_poly.pdbx_seq_one_letter_code
_entity_poly.pdbx_strand_id
1 'polypeptide(L)' 'MIDERLSKLPECCFTLEATSPRVQSYFRKFGFEIMNRSRLGAGQVDEHGDEKANGSGVEVCYMIKRSVEGTDLWEK' A
#
# COMPACT_ATOMS: atom_id res chain seq x y z
N MET A 1 0.35 9.61 -10.63
CA MET A 1 1.72 10.01 -10.22
C MET A 1 2.29 8.87 -9.40
N ILE A 2 3.40 8.28 -9.83
CA ILE A 2 4.17 7.38 -8.97
C ILE A 2 4.75 8.26 -7.86
N ASP A 3 4.46 7.95 -6.59
CA ASP A 3 5.00 8.66 -5.44
C ASP A 3 6.53 8.71 -5.57
N GLU A 4 7.12 9.91 -5.66
CA GLU A 4 8.57 10.11 -5.82
C GLU A 4 9.40 9.44 -4.70
N ARG A 5 8.76 9.03 -3.60
CA ARG A 5 9.40 8.23 -2.56
C ARG A 5 9.74 6.82 -3.03
N LEU A 6 9.01 6.28 -4.00
CA LEU A 6 9.24 4.94 -4.56
C LEU A 6 10.49 4.89 -5.44
N SER A 7 10.84 5.98 -6.12
CA SER A 7 12.06 6.05 -6.97
C SER A 7 13.36 6.14 -6.18
N LYS A 8 13.28 6.38 -4.86
CA LYS A 8 14.43 6.42 -3.94
C LYS A 8 14.66 5.10 -3.21
N LEU A 9 13.84 4.09 -3.47
CA LEU A 9 13.98 2.80 -2.83
C LEU A 9 15.16 2.03 -3.44
N PRO A 10 15.92 1.26 -2.65
CA PRO A 10 16.97 0.40 -3.18
C PRO A 10 16.41 -0.53 -4.26
N GLU A 11 17.19 -0.85 -5.29
CA GLU A 11 16.78 -1.77 -6.37
C GLU A 11 16.28 -3.12 -5.85
N CYS A 12 16.69 -3.49 -4.64
CA CYS A 12 16.34 -4.73 -3.96
C CYS A 12 15.16 -4.55 -2.99
N CYS A 13 14.00 -4.09 -3.45
CA CYS A 13 12.80 -4.03 -2.61
C CYS A 13 11.52 -4.43 -3.32
N PHE A 14 10.56 -4.93 -2.53
CA PHE A 14 9.21 -5.25 -2.98
C PHE A 14 8.23 -4.28 -2.33
N THR A 15 7.35 -3.69 -3.12
CA THR A 15 6.28 -2.82 -2.64
C THR A 15 4.92 -3.41 -2.94
N LEU A 16 3.95 -3.23 -2.03
CA LEU A 16 2.55 -3.58 -2.27
C LEU A 16 1.61 -2.57 -1.63
N GLU A 17 0.40 -2.47 -2.16
CA GLU A 17 -0.70 -1.70 -1.57
C GLU A 17 -1.63 -2.63 -0.78
N ALA A 18 -1.98 -2.24 0.45
CA ALA A 18 -2.83 -3.00 1.35
C ALA A 18 -3.97 -2.13 1.89
N THR A 19 -5.19 -2.42 1.42
CA THR A 19 -6.38 -1.60 1.68
C THR A 19 -7.23 -2.07 2.87
N SER A 20 -6.85 -3.19 3.49
CA SER A 20 -7.54 -3.71 4.69
C SER A 20 -6.57 -4.06 5.81
N PRO A 21 -6.97 -3.88 7.09
CA PRO A 21 -6.14 -4.27 8.23
C PRO A 21 -5.73 -5.75 8.22
N ARG A 22 -6.58 -6.63 7.68
CA ARG A 22 -6.29 -8.06 7.56
C ARG A 22 -5.14 -8.33 6.58
N VAL A 23 -5.14 -7.69 5.43
CA VAL A 23 -4.07 -7.81 4.43
C VAL A 23 -2.76 -7.24 4.98
N GLN A 24 -2.82 -6.08 5.64
CA GLN A 24 -1.66 -5.47 6.28
C GLN A 24 -1.04 -6.42 7.34
N SER A 25 -1.87 -7.00 8.19
CA SER A 25 -1.42 -7.95 9.23
C SER A 25 -0.83 -9.23 8.65
N TYR A 26 -1.41 -9.75 7.55
CA TYR A 26 -0.87 -10.92 6.85
C TYR A 26 0.55 -10.67 6.32
N PHE A 27 0.77 -9.55 5.61
CA PHE A 27 2.07 -9.27 4.99
C PHE A 27 3.15 -8.86 5.98
N ARG A 28 2.80 -8.32 7.15
CA ARG A 28 3.77 -8.12 8.24
C ARG A 28 4.47 -9.41 8.66
N LYS A 29 3.81 -10.57 8.56
CA LYS A 29 4.41 -11.89 8.87
C LYS A 29 5.54 -12.26 7.89
N PHE A 30 5.56 -11.66 6.71
CA PHE A 30 6.58 -11.88 5.69
C PHE A 30 7.65 -10.79 5.70
N GLY A 31 7.68 -9.92 6.72
CA GLY A 31 8.67 -8.85 6.85
C GLY A 31 8.34 -7.59 6.03
N PHE A 32 7.08 -7.39 5.64
CA PHE A 32 6.66 -6.12 5.06
C PHE A 32 6.36 -5.09 6.16
N GLU A 33 6.84 -3.87 5.96
CA GLU A 33 6.66 -2.72 6.85
C GLU A 33 5.78 -1.66 6.16
N ILE A 34 4.98 -0.91 6.92
CA ILE A 34 4.19 0.19 6.35
C ILE A 34 5.10 1.39 6.14
N MET A 35 5.20 1.86 4.89
CA MET A 35 5.90 3.09 4.52
C MET A 35 5.01 4.32 4.59
N ASN A 36 3.81 4.20 4.01
CA ASN A 36 2.91 5.34 3.85
C ASN A 36 1.46 4.89 4.02
N ARG A 37 0.61 5.80 4.49
CA ARG A 37 -0.84 5.60 4.60
C ARG A 37 -1.53 6.74 3.87
N SER A 38 -2.36 6.37 2.91
CA SER A 38 -3.18 7.30 2.14
C SER A 38 -4.63 6.96 2.35
N ARG A 39 -5.47 7.97 2.57
CA ARG A 39 -6.92 7.77 2.61
C ARG A 39 -7.47 8.13 1.24
N LEU A 40 -7.89 7.13 0.48
CA LEU A 40 -8.61 7.37 -0.77
C LEU A 40 -10.07 7.66 -0.41
N GLY A 41 -10.52 8.88 -0.68
CA GLY A 41 -11.94 9.20 -0.63
C GLY A 41 -12.67 8.27 -1.59
N ALA A 42 -13.66 7.53 -1.09
CA ALA A 42 -14.63 6.92 -1.98
C ALA A 42 -15.48 8.07 -2.51
N GLY A 43 -15.17 8.56 -3.71
CA GLY A 43 -16.05 9.52 -4.39
C GLY A 43 -17.41 8.87 -4.54
N GLN A 44 -18.39 9.33 -3.78
CA GLN A 44 -19.78 8.95 -3.99
C GLN A 44 -20.36 9.98 -4.93
N VAL A 45 -20.67 9.59 -6.16
CA VAL A 45 -21.59 10.38 -6.99
C VAL A 45 -22.99 10.17 -6.44
N ASP A 46 -23.68 11.26 -6.17
CA ASP A 46 -25.10 11.17 -5.80
C ASP A 46 -25.96 10.84 -7.03
N GLU A 47 -27.27 10.75 -6.83
CA GLU A 47 -28.24 10.46 -7.90
C GLU A 47 -28.31 11.53 -9.00
N HIS A 48 -27.65 12.68 -8.80
CA HIS A 48 -27.52 13.77 -9.78
C HIS A 48 -26.14 13.78 -10.46
N GLY A 49 -25.24 12.87 -10.10
CA GLY A 49 -23.88 12.81 -10.63
C GLY A 49 -22.92 13.81 -9.99
N ASP A 50 -23.32 14.46 -8.88
CA ASP A 50 -22.46 15.38 -8.16
C ASP A 50 -21.51 14.61 -7.23
N GLU A 51 -20.22 14.95 -7.29
CA GLU A 51 -19.20 14.36 -6.42
C GLU A 51 -19.42 14.77 -4.96
N LYS A 52 -19.91 13.85 -4.13
CA LYS A 52 -19.97 14.03 -2.68
C LYS A 52 -18.73 13.45 -2.02
N ALA A 53 -18.01 14.31 -1.32
CA ALA A 53 -16.85 13.96 -0.49
C ALA A 53 -17.22 13.25 0.83
N ASN A 54 -18.46 12.73 0.97
CA ASN A 54 -18.99 12.21 2.23
C ASN A 54 -18.83 10.68 2.39
N GLY A 55 -18.02 10.03 1.56
CA GLY A 55 -17.71 8.61 1.72
C GLY A 55 -16.73 8.36 2.87
N SER A 56 -16.96 7.32 3.68
CA SER A 56 -15.95 6.77 4.57
C SER A 56 -14.79 6.22 3.73
N GLY A 57 -13.81 7.08 3.42
CA GLY A 57 -12.72 6.73 2.50
C GLY A 57 -11.97 5.47 2.91
N VAL A 58 -11.44 4.74 1.93
CA VAL A 58 -10.66 3.52 2.12
C VAL A 58 -9.24 3.91 2.51
N GLU A 59 -8.74 3.35 3.61
CA GLU A 59 -7.33 3.48 3.97
C GLU A 59 -6.49 2.53 3.11
N VAL A 60 -5.55 3.09 2.35
CA VAL A 60 -4.57 2.38 1.55
C VAL A 60 -3.21 2.52 2.20
N CYS A 61 -2.62 1.40 2.61
CA CYS A 61 -1.26 1.37 3.14
C CYS A 61 -0.28 0.90 2.06
N TYR A 62 0.74 1.70 1.81
CA TYR A 62 1.89 1.31 1.01
C TYR A 62 2.87 0.57 1.91
N MET A 63 3.16 -0.68 1.59
CA MET A 63 4.06 -1.53 2.36
C MET A 63 5.31 -1.86 1.55
N ILE A 64 6.45 -1.97 2.22
CA ILE A 64 7.74 -2.33 1.63
C ILE A 64 8.32 -3.54 2.34
N LYS A 65 8.97 -4.42 1.59
CA LYS A 65 9.94 -5.39 2.10
C LYS A 65 11.28 -5.11 1.44
N ARG A 66 12.30 -4.85 2.26
CA ARG A 66 13.68 -4.73 1.77
C ARG A 66 14.23 -6.14 1.57
N SER A 67 14.85 -6.39 0.43
CA SER A 67 15.69 -7.57 0.26
C SER A 67 16.89 -7.40 1.17
N VAL A 68 17.14 -8.37 2.02
CA VAL A 68 18.40 -8.47 2.75
C VAL A 68 19.31 -9.30 1.85
N GLU A 69 20.52 -8.83 1.54
CA GLU A 69 21.51 -9.63 0.82
C GLU A 69 21.60 -11.03 1.46
N GLY A 70 21.44 -12.08 0.64
CA GLY A 70 21.49 -13.47 1.09
C GLY A 70 20.15 -14.11 1.48
N THR A 71 19.01 -13.45 1.26
CA THR A 71 17.69 -14.11 1.39
C THR A 71 17.16 -14.44 0.01
N ASP A 72 17.53 -15.60 -0.53
CA ASP A 72 16.81 -16.17 -1.67
C ASP A 72 15.36 -16.41 -1.25
N LEU A 73 14.48 -15.49 -1.64
CA LEU A 73 13.04 -15.56 -1.37
C LEU A 73 12.36 -16.76 -2.06
N TRP A 74 13.14 -17.56 -2.79
CA TRP A 74 12.68 -18.66 -3.64
C TRP A 74 13.45 -19.97 -3.47
N GLU A 75 14.41 -20.07 -2.56
CA GLU A 75 15.03 -21.38 -2.27
C GLU A 75 14.08 -22.23 -1.40
N LYS A 76 13.47 -23.21 -2.06
CA LYS A 76 12.85 -24.40 -1.46
C LYS A 76 13.60 -25.63 -1.92
#